data_AF-A0A6I8LM76-F1
#
_entry.id   AF-A0A6I8LM76-F1
#
_cell.length_a   1.000
_cell.length_b   1.000
_cell.length_c   1.000
_cell.angle_alpha   90.00
_cell.angle_beta   90.00
_cell.angle_gamma   90.00
#
_symmetry.space_group_name_H-M   'P 1'
#
loop_
_entity.id
_entity.type
_entity.pdbx_description
1 polymer ?
#
loop_
_entity_poly.entity_id
_entity_poly.type
_entity_poly.pdbx_seq_one_letter_code
_entity_poly.pdbx_strand_id
1 'polypeptide(L)'
;MNGRNEEGARTVAELARMPAWTVTGSRGRWNTAERVLALGGRRWVVGLTPTAGGATALMLWCDDDVVAHRRGPEGALCETALRWVTNLLAGRPWDGR
;
A
#
# COMPACT_ATOMS: atom_id res chain seq x y z
N MET A 1 -16.67 -1.41 -15.79
CA MET A 1 -15.43 -1.69 -16.57
C MET A 1 -14.49 -0.54 -16.26
N ASN A 2 -13.34 -0.64 -15.58
CA ASN A 2 -12.22 -1.58 -15.71
C ASN A 2 -11.47 -1.72 -14.36
N GLY A 3 -11.43 -2.94 -13.79
CA GLY A 3 -10.68 -3.25 -12.56
C GLY A 3 -9.50 -4.19 -12.81
N ARG A 4 -8.76 -4.03 -13.92
CA ARG A 4 -7.74 -5.01 -14.37
C ARG A 4 -6.26 -4.57 -14.27
N ASN A 5 -5.94 -3.44 -13.64
CA ASN A 5 -4.55 -2.95 -13.62
C ASN A 5 -3.89 -2.95 -12.23
N GLU A 6 -4.51 -3.52 -11.19
CA GLU A 6 -3.93 -3.50 -9.83
C GLU A 6 -3.15 -4.76 -9.48
N GLU A 7 -3.19 -5.80 -10.30
CA GLU A 7 -2.48 -7.05 -9.99
C GLU A 7 -1.02 -6.97 -10.46
N GLY A 8 -0.08 -6.98 -9.51
CA GLY A 8 1.31 -7.33 -9.79
C GLY A 8 2.35 -6.20 -9.78
N ALA A 9 2.08 -5.02 -9.19
CA ALA A 9 3.16 -4.06 -8.97
C ALA A 9 4.22 -4.62 -8.01
N ARG A 10 5.48 -4.58 -8.43
CA ARG A 10 6.66 -5.00 -7.67
C ARG A 10 7.58 -3.82 -7.34
N THR A 11 7.18 -2.61 -7.71
CA THR A 11 7.89 -1.38 -7.39
C THR A 11 6.93 -0.25 -7.05
N VAL A 12 7.40 0.72 -6.27
CA VAL A 12 6.67 1.97 -5.99
C VAL A 12 6.48 2.79 -7.26
N ALA A 13 7.40 2.68 -8.23
CA ALA A 13 7.25 3.34 -9.53
C ALA A 13 6.06 2.78 -10.33
N GLU A 14 5.75 1.49 -10.22
CA GLU A 14 4.56 0.90 -10.82
C GLU A 14 3.29 1.31 -10.07
N LEU A 15 3.34 1.37 -8.73
CA LEU A 15 2.24 1.91 -7.94
C LEU A 15 1.95 3.37 -8.32
N ALA A 16 2.97 4.20 -8.57
CA ALA A 16 2.81 5.60 -8.98
C ALA A 16 2.07 5.76 -10.32
N ARG A 17 1.99 4.71 -11.16
CA ARG A 17 1.22 4.72 -12.41
C ARG A 17 -0.27 4.43 -12.18
N MET A 18 -0.64 3.99 -10.97
CA MET A 18 -2.02 3.71 -10.59
C MET A 18 -2.67 4.96 -10.00
N PRO A 19 -3.76 5.50 -10.58
CA PRO A 19 -4.39 6.72 -10.09
C PRO A 19 -4.88 6.67 -8.63
N ALA A 20 -5.09 5.46 -8.08
CA ALA A 20 -5.53 5.26 -6.71
C ALA A 20 -4.39 5.35 -5.67
N TRP A 21 -3.14 5.48 -6.13
CA TRP A 21 -1.96 5.58 -5.27
C TRP A 21 -1.36 6.98 -5.35
N THR A 22 -1.09 7.55 -4.19
CA THR A 22 -0.34 8.81 -4.06
C THR A 22 1.09 8.48 -3.68
N VAL A 23 2.04 8.78 -4.56
CA VAL A 23 3.48 8.62 -4.28
C VAL A 23 4.10 10.01 -4.14
N THR A 24 4.73 10.25 -2.99
CA THR A 24 5.47 11.48 -2.72
C THR A 24 6.96 11.20 -2.76
N GLY A 25 7.77 12.23 -3.02
CA GLY A 25 9.21 12.09 -3.11
C GLY A 25 9.94 13.40 -3.30
N SER A 26 11.26 13.34 -3.21
CA SER A 26 12.15 14.45 -3.53
C SER A 26 13.44 13.94 -4.16
N ARG A 27 14.03 14.74 -5.07
CA ARG A 27 15.34 14.45 -5.71
C ARG A 27 15.42 13.05 -6.35
N GLY A 28 14.35 12.63 -7.02
CA GLY A 28 14.27 11.32 -7.69
C GLY A 28 14.14 10.12 -6.74
N ARG A 29 13.90 10.34 -5.44
CA ARG A 29 13.62 9.29 -4.45
C ARG A 29 12.20 9.45 -3.93
N TRP A 30 11.50 8.34 -3.78
CA TRP A 30 10.19 8.33 -3.14
C TRP A 30 10.34 8.37 -1.62
N ASN A 31 9.38 8.98 -0.93
CA ASN A 31 9.31 9.09 0.53
C ASN A 31 8.14 8.27 1.08
N THR A 32 6.96 8.41 0.47
CA THR A 32 5.79 7.60 0.81
C THR A 32 5.06 7.15 -0.44
N ALA A 33 4.39 6.01 -0.35
CA ALA A 33 3.40 5.58 -1.33
C ALA A 33 2.16 5.11 -0.57
N GLU A 34 1.04 5.78 -0.77
CA GLU A 34 -0.17 5.60 0.03
C GLU A 34 -1.39 5.33 -0.85
N ARG A 35 -2.23 4.40 -0.39
CA ARG A 35 -3.58 4.21 -0.88
C ARG A 35 -4.58 4.40 0.26
N VAL A 36 -5.49 5.35 0.07
CA VAL A 36 -6.54 5.67 1.05
C VAL A 36 -7.86 5.04 0.60
N LEU A 37 -8.54 4.36 1.51
CA LEU A 37 -9.84 3.74 1.29
C LEU A 37 -10.82 4.23 2.38
N ALA A 38 -12.07 4.51 1.99
CA ALA A 38 -13.16 4.79 2.93
C ALA A 38 -14.12 3.58 2.93
N LEU A 39 -14.10 2.77 3.99
CA LEU A 39 -14.81 1.49 4.06
C LEU A 39 -15.44 1.30 5.45
N GLY A 40 -16.72 0.91 5.49
CA GLY A 40 -17.42 0.66 6.76
C GLY A 40 -17.48 1.87 7.69
N GLY A 41 -17.50 3.10 7.14
CA GLY A 41 -17.45 4.34 7.91
C GLY A 41 -16.08 4.68 8.50
N ARG A 42 -15.04 3.91 8.16
CA ARG A 42 -13.67 4.10 8.66
C ARG A 42 -12.70 4.45 7.53
N ARG A 43 -11.63 5.16 7.88
CA ARG A 43 -10.54 5.47 6.96
C ARG A 43 -9.48 4.40 7.05
N TRP A 44 -9.11 3.79 5.94
CA TRP A 44 -7.98 2.88 5.86
C TRP A 44 -6.86 3.51 5.04
N VAL A 45 -5.63 3.36 5.49
CA VAL A 45 -4.44 3.78 4.72
C VAL A 45 -3.51 2.59 4.60
N VAL A 46 -3.16 2.23 3.37
CA VAL A 46 -2.08 1.28 3.08
C VAL A 46 -0.89 2.11 2.63
N GLY A 47 0.17 2.16 3.44
CA GLY A 47 1.31 3.03 3.17
C GLY A 47 2.65 2.28 3.18
N LEU A 48 3.49 2.64 2.22
CA LEU A 48 4.87 2.20 2.11
C LEU A 48 5.81 3.37 2.44
N THR A 49 6.97 3.07 3.02
CA THR A 49 8.02 4.07 3.30
C THR A 49 9.40 3.39 3.17
N PRO A 50 10.40 4.01 2.53
CA PRO A 50 11.73 3.43 2.50
C PRO A 50 12.36 3.55 3.89
N THR A 51 13.14 2.54 4.27
CA THR A 51 13.80 2.50 5.59
C THR A 51 15.30 2.67 5.45
N ALA A 52 15.96 3.09 6.52
CA ALA A 52 17.41 3.05 6.61
C ALA A 52 17.89 1.59 6.39
N GLY A 53 18.77 1.38 5.40
CA GLY A 53 19.24 0.04 4.99
C GLY A 53 18.59 -0.52 3.72
N GLY A 54 17.81 0.28 2.98
CA GLY A 54 17.32 -0.10 1.65
C GLY A 54 16.13 -1.05 1.61
N ALA A 55 15.62 -1.45 2.78
CA ALA A 55 14.35 -2.15 2.89
C ALA A 55 13.17 -1.16 2.84
N THR A 56 11.98 -1.67 2.61
CA THR A 56 10.71 -0.93 2.68
C THR A 56 9.95 -1.33 3.95
N ALA A 57 9.25 -0.39 4.56
CA ALA A 57 8.22 -0.64 5.56
C ALA A 57 6.85 -0.53 4.89
N LEU A 58 5.93 -1.41 5.28
CA LEU A 58 4.52 -1.40 4.92
C LEU A 58 3.71 -1.30 6.20
N MET A 59 2.79 -0.34 6.25
CA MET A 59 1.93 -0.08 7.39
C MET A 59 0.47 -0.03 6.92
N LEU A 60 -0.42 -0.58 7.75
CA LEU A 60 -1.86 -0.45 7.60
C LEU A 60 -2.37 0.37 8.77
N TRP A 61 -3.03 1.47 8.45
CA TRP A 61 -3.76 2.27 9.43
C TRP A 61 -5.26 2.09 9.26
N CYS A 62 -5.97 2.09 10.38
CA CYS A 62 -7.41 2.24 10.42
C CYS A 62 -7.74 3.41 11.37
N ASP A 63 -8.24 4.50 10.79
CA ASP A 63 -8.33 5.81 11.41
C ASP A 63 -6.94 6.25 11.90
N ASP A 64 -6.73 6.39 13.21
CA ASP A 64 -5.45 6.79 13.79
C ASP A 64 -4.60 5.60 14.29
N ASP A 65 -5.12 4.38 14.22
CA ASP A 65 -4.45 3.18 14.75
C ASP A 65 -3.64 2.44 13.69
N VAL A 66 -2.39 2.07 14.03
CA VAL A 66 -1.60 1.13 13.22
C VAL A 66 -2.08 -0.30 13.53
N VAL A 67 -2.76 -0.92 12.58
CA VAL A 67 -3.31 -2.28 12.74
C VAL A 67 -2.38 -3.37 12.22
N ALA A 68 -1.45 -3.04 11.32
CA ALA A 68 -0.45 -3.97 10.82
C ALA A 68 0.83 -3.25 10.38
N HIS A 69 1.97 -3.93 10.54
CA HIS A 69 3.27 -3.44 10.10
C HIS A 69 4.12 -4.61 9.59
N ARG A 70 4.81 -4.42 8.46
CA ARG A 70 5.77 -5.36 7.88
C ARG A 70 6.99 -4.60 7.35
N ARG A 71 8.14 -5.26 7.35
CA ARG A 71 9.37 -4.74 6.75
C ARG A 71 9.98 -5.80 5.83
N GLY A 72 10.53 -5.39 4.69
CA GLY A 72 11.09 -6.33 3.72
C GLY A 72 11.49 -5.68 2.40
N PRO A 73 11.83 -6.50 1.38
CA PRO A 73 12.14 -6.01 0.04
C PRO A 73 10.95 -5.27 -0.58
N GLU A 74 11.24 -4.21 -1.35
CA GLU A 74 10.23 -3.36 -1.97
C GLU A 74 9.16 -4.16 -2.73
N GLY A 75 9.57 -5.09 -3.59
CA GLY A 75 8.62 -5.85 -4.40
C GLY A 75 7.69 -6.75 -3.60
N ALA A 76 8.22 -7.45 -2.59
CA ALA A 76 7.39 -8.28 -1.72
C ALA A 76 6.35 -7.46 -0.93
N LEU A 77 6.71 -6.22 -0.57
CA LEU A 77 5.79 -5.33 0.13
C LEU A 77 4.81 -4.62 -0.80
N CYS A 78 5.19 -4.28 -2.03
CA CYS A 78 4.23 -3.79 -3.03
C CYS A 78 3.15 -4.85 -3.33
N GLU A 79 3.54 -6.10 -3.55
CA GLU A 79 2.60 -7.21 -3.74
C GLU A 79 1.70 -7.43 -2.51
N THR A 80 2.28 -7.37 -1.30
CA THR A 80 1.51 -7.50 -0.06
C THR A 80 0.54 -6.33 0.14
N ALA A 81 0.95 -5.11 -0.19
CA ALA A 81 0.12 -3.93 -0.10
C ALA A 81 -1.09 -4.03 -1.05
N LEU A 82 -0.86 -4.46 -2.30
CA LEU A 82 -1.96 -4.69 -3.25
C LEU A 82 -2.94 -5.76 -2.74
N ARG A 83 -2.42 -6.87 -2.19
CA ARG A 83 -3.27 -7.91 -1.59
C ARG A 83 -4.12 -7.38 -0.43
N TRP A 84 -3.55 -6.57 0.46
CA TRP A 84 -4.31 -5.93 1.55
C TRP A 84 -5.45 -5.08 1.01
N VAL A 85 -5.16 -4.26 -0.01
CA VAL A 85 -6.19 -3.44 -0.65
C VAL A 85 -7.28 -4.29 -1.28
N THR A 86 -6.92 -5.31 -2.05
CA THR A 86 -7.89 -6.23 -2.67
C THR A 86 -8.80 -6.89 -1.63
N ASN A 87 -8.25 -7.29 -0.49
CA ASN A 87 -9.04 -7.87 0.59
C ASN A 87 -9.99 -6.85 1.23
N LEU A 88 -9.49 -5.66 1.58
CA LEU A 88 -10.30 -4.60 2.18
C LEU A 88 -11.46 -4.17 1.26
N LEU A 89 -11.17 -3.97 -0.03
CA LEU A 89 -12.19 -3.63 -1.03
C LEU A 89 -13.25 -4.73 -1.20
N ALA A 90 -12.87 -5.99 -0.97
CA ALA A 90 -13.80 -7.12 -1.02
C ALA A 90 -14.53 -7.36 0.31
N GLY A 91 -14.34 -6.50 1.33
CA GLY A 91 -14.94 -6.68 2.66
C GLY A 91 -14.36 -7.87 3.44
N ARG A 92 -13.16 -8.35 3.07
CA ARG A 92 -12.45 -9.43 3.76
C ARG A 92 -11.42 -8.87 4.75
N PRO A 93 -10.97 -9.67 5.74
CA PRO A 93 -9.82 -9.31 6.56
C PRO A 93 -8.59 -9.02 5.70
N TRP A 94 -7.85 -7.97 6.06
CA TRP A 94 -6.73 -7.46 5.26
C TRP A 94 -5.64 -8.53 5.03
N ASP A 95 -5.41 -9.41 6.01
CA ASP A 95 -4.45 -10.51 5.94
C ASP A 95 -4.98 -11.76 5.24
N GLY A 96 -6.27 -11.79 4.89
CA GLY A 96 -6.93 -12.92 4.22
C GLY A 96 -7.24 -14.10 5.13
N ARG A 97 -7.27 -13.89 6.45
CA ARG A 97 -7.74 -14.89 7.42
C ARG A 97 -9.26 -14.85 7.62
#